data_AF-A0A3B8I306-F1
#
_entry.id   AF-A0A3B8I306-F1
#
_cell.length_a   1.000
_cell.length_b   1.000
_cell.length_c   1.000
_cell.angle_alpha   90.00
_cell.angle_beta   90.00
_cell.angle_gamma   90.00
#
_symmetry.space_group_name_H-M   'P 1'
#
loop_
_entity.id
_entity.type
_entity.pdbx_description
1 polymer ?
#
loop_
_entity_poly.entity_id
_entity_poly.type
_entity_poly.pdbx_seq_one_letter_code
_entity_poly.pdbx_strand_id
1 'polypeptide(L)'
;MTSKSPLFLRQYTCPLCDTSFKSYSVRSSAIYVEKRESDFHVLYRGPSPLYYSIIVCPQCEYAASNTIFSKPLPVPQQQQLAQALKVLKKSDRPDFCGERDAH
;
A
#
# COMPACT_ATOMS: atom_id res chain seq x y z
N MET A 1 -21.86 20.24 6.53
CA MET A 1 -21.57 18.84 6.17
C MET A 1 -20.10 18.59 6.48
N THR A 2 -19.77 17.67 7.38
CA THR A 2 -18.39 17.45 7.83
C THR A 2 -17.53 16.93 6.68
N SER A 3 -16.60 17.75 6.19
CA SER A 3 -15.62 17.39 5.18
C SER A 3 -14.70 16.30 5.75
N LYS A 4 -14.93 15.05 5.40
CA LYS A 4 -14.03 13.95 5.77
C LYS A 4 -12.77 14.05 4.90
N SER A 5 -11.60 13.93 5.53
CA SER A 5 -10.32 13.82 4.81
C SER A 5 -10.39 12.70 3.75
N PRO A 6 -9.83 12.91 2.55
CA PRO A 6 -9.84 11.92 1.47
C PRO A 6 -9.03 10.67 1.81
N LEU A 7 -8.10 10.76 2.76
CA LEU A 7 -7.27 9.68 3.25
C LEU A 7 -7.77 9.13 4.58
N PHE A 8 -7.42 7.86 4.84
CA PHE A 8 -7.61 7.23 6.13
C PHE A 8 -6.56 6.16 6.39
N LEU A 9 -6.28 5.90 7.67
CA LEU A 9 -5.43 4.79 8.07
C LEU A 9 -6.21 3.49 8.00
N ARG A 10 -5.74 2.54 7.19
CA ARG A 10 -6.25 1.18 7.11
C ARG A 10 -5.30 0.24 7.84
N GLN A 11 -5.85 -0.63 8.68
CA GLN A 11 -5.09 -1.66 9.39
C GLN A 11 -4.77 -2.81 8.43
N TYR A 12 -3.54 -3.30 8.50
CA TYR A 12 -3.05 -4.47 7.78
C TYR A 12 -2.32 -5.40 8.74
N THR A 13 -2.39 -6.70 8.45
CA THR A 13 -1.57 -7.74 9.09
C THR A 13 -0.72 -8.38 8.00
N CYS A 14 0.59 -8.41 8.20
CA CYS A 14 1.51 -8.99 7.23
C CYS A 14 1.37 -10.53 7.21
N PRO A 15 1.16 -11.15 6.04
CA PRO A 15 1.03 -12.60 5.94
C PRO A 15 2.37 -13.33 6.06
N LEU A 16 3.52 -12.65 6.17
CA LEU A 16 4.84 -13.29 6.29
C LEU A 16 5.40 -13.26 7.72
N CYS A 17 5.16 -12.17 8.45
CA CYS A 17 5.78 -11.91 9.75
C CYS A 17 4.77 -11.54 10.84
N ASP A 18 3.47 -11.62 10.54
CA ASP A 18 2.34 -11.32 11.43
C ASP A 18 2.35 -9.91 12.04
N THR A 19 3.22 -9.03 11.55
CA THR A 19 3.27 -7.64 12.01
C THR A 19 1.99 -6.92 11.64
N SER A 20 1.32 -6.37 12.65
CA SER A 20 0.14 -5.52 12.49
C SER A 20 0.56 -4.06 12.40
N PHE A 21 0.16 -3.37 11.34
CA PHE A 21 0.52 -1.97 11.10
C PHE A 21 -0.62 -1.23 10.38
N LYS A 22 -0.51 0.10 10.32
CA LYS A 22 -1.46 0.96 9.61
C LYS A 22 -0.75 1.62 8.45
N SER A 23 -1.44 1.71 7.32
CA SER A 23 -0.98 2.46 6.14
C SER A 23 -2.10 3.35 5.64
N TYR A 24 -1.75 4.50 5.07
CA TYR A 24 -2.74 5.34 4.41
C TYR A 24 -3.39 4.63 3.23
N SER A 25 -4.67 4.93 3.02
CA SER A 25 -5.50 4.49 1.90
C SER A 25 -6.46 5.61 1.51
N VAL A 26 -6.80 5.70 0.23
CA VAL A 26 -7.81 6.63 -0.27
C VAL A 26 -9.21 6.09 0.03
N ARG A 27 -10.10 6.95 0.54
CA ARG A 27 -11.52 6.60 0.70
C ARG A 27 -12.17 6.51 -0.67
N SER A 28 -12.96 5.47 -0.92
CA SER A 28 -13.67 5.32 -2.20
C SER A 28 -14.56 6.52 -2.53
N SER A 29 -15.16 7.15 -1.52
CA SER A 29 -15.97 8.37 -1.66
C SER A 29 -15.18 9.62 -2.05
N ALA A 30 -13.85 9.57 -2.02
CA ALA A 30 -12.97 10.66 -2.41
C ALA A 30 -12.30 10.41 -3.77
N ILE A 31 -12.54 9.26 -4.40
CA ILE A 31 -11.99 8.93 -5.72
C ILE A 31 -12.87 9.56 -6.79
N TYR A 32 -12.39 10.63 -7.41
CA TYR A 32 -13.05 11.32 -8.51
C TYR A 32 -12.10 11.43 -9.69
N VAL A 33 -12.49 10.91 -10.86
CA VAL A 33 -11.70 11.07 -12.09
C VAL A 33 -11.92 12.47 -12.64
N GLU A 34 -10.84 13.23 -12.81
CA GLU A 34 -10.85 14.58 -13.37
C GLU A 34 -10.72 14.54 -14.89
N LYS A 35 -9.74 13.78 -15.39
CA LYS A 35 -9.46 13.66 -16.83
C LYS A 35 -8.87 12.30 -17.12
N ARG A 36 -9.17 11.77 -18.31
CA ARG A 36 -8.42 10.67 -18.91
C ARG A 36 -7.65 11.22 -20.09
N GLU A 37 -6.36 10.94 -20.13
CA GLU A 37 -5.47 11.39 -21.19
C GLU A 37 -5.48 10.38 -22.35
N SER A 38 -4.92 10.78 -23.49
CA SER A 38 -4.92 9.97 -24.72
C SER A 38 -4.11 8.68 -24.59
N ASP A 39 -3.18 8.63 -23.64
CA ASP A 39 -2.35 7.46 -23.28
C ASP A 39 -3.00 6.59 -22.19
N PHE A 40 -4.28 6.83 -21.88
CA PHE A 40 -5.04 6.17 -20.82
C PHE A 40 -4.59 6.50 -19.39
N HIS A 41 -3.72 7.48 -19.18
CA HIS A 41 -3.43 7.99 -17.84
C HIS A 41 -4.69 8.65 -17.25
N VAL A 42 -5.02 8.28 -16.01
CA VAL A 42 -6.19 8.81 -15.28
C VAL A 42 -5.71 9.83 -14.26
N LEU A 43 -6.09 11.08 -14.46
CA LEU A 43 -5.92 12.16 -13.50
C LEU A 43 -7.11 12.17 -12.54
N TYR A 44 -6.84 12.20 -11.24
CA TYR A 44 -7.84 12.20 -10.18
C TYR A 44 -7.90 13.57 -9.51
N ARG A 45 -9.12 14.02 -9.18
CA ARG A 45 -9.33 15.21 -8.37
C ARG A 45 -9.01 14.85 -6.90
N GLY A 46 -7.79 15.13 -6.47
CA GLY A 46 -7.27 14.79 -5.13
C GLY A 46 -6.23 13.66 -5.14
N PRO A 47 -6.05 12.92 -4.03
CA PRO A 47 -5.00 11.90 -3.97
C PRO A 47 -5.30 10.75 -4.93
N SER A 48 -4.32 10.41 -5.78
CA SER A 48 -4.46 9.30 -6.71
C SER A 48 -4.53 7.97 -5.95
N PRO A 49 -5.57 7.14 -6.15
CA PRO A 49 -5.64 5.81 -5.54
C PRO A 49 -4.50 4.90 -6.00
N LEU A 50 -3.86 5.20 -7.14
CA LEU A 50 -2.72 4.44 -7.65
C LEU A 50 -1.52 4.50 -6.71
N TYR A 51 -1.28 5.63 -6.03
CA TYR A 51 -0.19 5.77 -5.07
C TYR A 51 -0.35 4.83 -3.87
N TYR A 52 -1.58 4.42 -3.55
CA TYR A 52 -1.91 3.57 -2.39
C TYR A 52 -2.30 2.14 -2.80
N SER A 53 -2.03 1.76 -4.05
CA SER A 53 -2.36 0.43 -4.59
C SER A 53 -1.48 -0.67 -4.01
N ILE A 54 -0.23 -0.34 -3.64
CA ILE A 54 0.75 -1.26 -3.06
C ILE A 54 0.93 -0.99 -1.57
N ILE A 55 0.89 -2.03 -0.76
CA ILE A 55 1.14 -2.00 0.67
C ILE A 55 2.47 -2.68 0.93
N VAL A 56 3.30 -2.08 1.76
CA VAL A 56 4.63 -2.59 2.13
C VAL A 56 4.66 -2.81 3.64
N CYS A 57 5.09 -3.99 4.07
CA CYS A 57 5.29 -4.26 5.49
C CYS A 57 6.51 -3.49 6.01
N PRO A 58 6.39 -2.69 7.08
CA PRO A 58 7.53 -1.97 7.65
C PRO A 58 8.55 -2.90 8.33
N GLN A 59 8.19 -4.15 8.63
CA GLN A 59 9.08 -5.09 9.33
C GLN A 59 9.90 -5.93 8.36
N CYS A 60 9.25 -6.64 7.43
CA CYS A 60 9.89 -7.57 6.49
C CYS A 60 9.93 -7.09 5.04
N GLU A 61 9.42 -5.90 4.71
CA GLU A 61 9.43 -5.34 3.34
C GLU A 61 8.63 -6.13 2.31
N TYR A 62 7.82 -7.09 2.76
CA TYR A 62 6.85 -7.72 1.88
C TYR A 62 5.92 -6.68 1.30
N ALA A 63 5.85 -6.64 -0.03
CA ALA A 63 5.01 -5.73 -0.78
C ALA A 63 3.99 -6.50 -1.61
N ALA A 64 2.74 -6.07 -1.57
CA ALA A 64 1.68 -6.63 -2.39
C ALA A 64 0.56 -5.61 -2.60
N SER A 65 -0.33 -5.86 -3.57
CA SER A 65 -1.46 -4.97 -3.79
C SER A 65 -2.42 -4.99 -2.58
N ASN A 66 -3.09 -3.87 -2.35
CA ASN A 66 -4.01 -3.69 -1.23
C ASN A 66 -5.19 -4.70 -1.22
N THR A 67 -5.47 -5.36 -2.34
CA THR A 67 -6.51 -6.40 -2.48
C THR A 67 -6.01 -7.80 -2.13
N ILE A 68 -4.71 -8.05 -2.22
CA ILE A 68 -4.12 -9.38 -1.94
C ILE A 68 -3.24 -9.39 -0.70
N PHE A 69 -2.80 -8.25 -0.18
CA PHE A 69 -1.83 -8.16 0.91
C PHE A 69 -2.20 -9.00 2.14
N SER A 70 -3.47 -8.96 2.55
CA SER A 70 -3.96 -9.72 3.72
C SER A 70 -4.43 -11.13 3.38
N LYS A 71 -4.27 -11.59 2.13
CA LYS A 71 -4.58 -12.97 1.76
C LYS A 71 -3.42 -13.88 2.17
N PRO A 72 -3.71 -15.09 2.68
CA PRO A 72 -2.67 -16.05 3.00
C PRO A 72 -1.94 -16.48 1.73
N LEU A 73 -0.61 -16.61 1.84
CA LEU A 73 0.24 -17.17 0.80
C LEU A 73 0.37 -18.68 1.00
N PRO A 74 0.61 -19.46 -0.08
CA PRO A 74 1.02 -20.85 0.05
C PRO A 74 2.28 -20.97 0.91
N VAL A 75 2.29 -21.92 1.85
CA VAL A 75 3.39 -22.14 2.81
C VAL A 75 4.77 -22.19 2.16
N PRO A 76 4.98 -22.86 1.00
CA PRO A 76 6.29 -22.89 0.35
C PRO A 76 6.78 -21.49 -0.06
N GLN A 77 5.89 -20.66 -0.62
CA GLN A 77 6.22 -19.29 -1.02
C GLN A 77 6.50 -18.41 0.18
N GLN A 78 5.74 -18.59 1.26
CA GLN A 78 5.90 -17.86 2.51
C GLN A 78 7.31 -18.07 3.09
N GLN A 79 7.79 -19.32 3.11
CA GLN A 79 9.13 -19.67 3.60
C GLN A 79 10.24 -19.07 2.73
N GLN A 80 10.12 -19.21 1.40
CA GLN A 80 11.11 -18.68 0.45
C GLN A 80 11.24 -17.15 0.56
N LEU A 81 10.10 -16.45 0.60
CA LEU A 81 10.07 -14.99 0.73
C LEU A 81 10.62 -14.54 2.10
N ALA A 82 10.22 -15.20 3.18
CA ALA A 82 10.70 -14.85 4.52
C ALA A 82 12.23 -15.01 4.67
N GLN A 83 12.83 -15.98 3.99
CA GLN A 83 14.29 -16.14 3.95
C GLN A 83 14.95 -15.06 3.10
N ALA A 84 14.47 -14.83 1.87
CA ALA A 84 15.05 -13.85 0.96
C ALA A 84 14.99 -12.41 1.50
N LEU A 85 13.83 -12.01 2.04
CA LEU A 85 13.62 -10.64 2.53
C LEU A 85 14.45 -10.31 3.77
N LYS A 86 14.79 -11.30 4.60
CA LYS A 86 15.70 -11.10 5.74
C LYS A 86 17.11 -10.71 5.28
N VAL A 87 17.58 -11.26 4.16
CA VAL A 87 18.91 -10.99 3.61
C VAL A 87 18.95 -9.65 2.88
N LEU A 88 17.87 -9.30 2.18
CA LEU A 88 17.80 -8.09 1.35
C LEU A 88 17.52 -6.80 2.15
N LYS A 89 17.13 -6.92 3.41
CA LYS A 89 16.72 -5.80 4.26
C LYS A 89 17.85 -4.77 4.43
N LYS A 90 17.58 -3.52 4.04
CA LYS A 90 18.49 -2.38 4.21
C LYS A 90 18.11 -1.55 5.43
N SER A 91 19.09 -0.87 6.04
CA SER A 91 18.89 -0.03 7.22
C SER A 91 18.24 1.31 6.91
N ASP A 92 18.63 1.95 5.80
CA ASP A 92 18.11 3.25 5.37
C ASP A 92 17.01 3.05 4.32
N ARG A 93 15.75 3.22 4.74
CA ARG A 93 14.57 2.98 3.91
C ARG A 93 13.47 3.99 4.23
N PRO A 94 12.72 4.45 3.21
CA PRO A 94 11.65 5.42 3.41
C PRO A 94 10.46 4.77 4.11
N ASP A 95 9.61 5.60 4.73
CA ASP A 95 8.34 5.16 5.28
C ASP A 95 7.30 4.96 4.18
N PHE A 96 7.03 3.70 3.84
CA PHE A 96 5.99 3.35 2.88
C PHE A 96 4.58 3.39 3.48
N CYS A 97 4.39 3.56 4.78
CA CYS A 97 3.06 3.61 5.41
C CYS A 97 2.44 5.01 5.45
N GLY A 98 3.26 6.04 5.19
CA GLY A 98 2.91 7.46 5.19
C GLY A 98 2.00 7.91 4.03
N GLU A 99 1.70 9.20 4.02
CA GLU A 99 1.02 9.86 2.90
C GLU A 99 1.93 9.84 1.67
N ARG A 100 1.33 9.61 0.50
CA ARG A 100 2.03 9.46 -0.77
C ARG A 100 1.43 10.44 -1.78
N ASP A 101 2.30 11.24 -2.36
CA ASP A 101 2.02 12.17 -3.44
C ASP A 101 3.08 12.02 -4.55
N ALA A 102 2.87 12.71 -5.67
CA ALA A 102 3.80 12.74 -6.79
C ALA A 102 4.72 13.97 -6.79
N HIS A 103 4.84 14.64 -5.64
CA HIS A 103 5.54 15.92 -5.50
C HIS A 103 6.92 15.75 -4.87
#